data_AF-A0A965PNN7-F1
#
_entry.id   AF-A0A965PNN7-F1
#
_cell.length_a   1.000
_cell.length_b   1.000
_cell.length_c   1.000
_cell.angle_alpha   90.00
_cell.angle_beta   90.00
_cell.angle_gamma   90.00
#
_symmetry.space_group_name_H-M   'P 1'
#
loop_
_entity.id
_entity.type
_entity.pdbx_description
1 polymer ?
#
loop_
_entity_poly.entity_id
_entity_poly.type
_entity_poly.pdbx_seq_one_letter_code
_entity_poly.pdbx_strand_id
1 'polypeptide(L)'
;MINSVRILDREQYETDKKELLEILKSKTIPVIAKNRYRDGKIVSFNRENIIGGIGRTCNFGLVRSRKYGYCNSRFSKKWPEVNKSIFKFVNHICPVGMDVTSITLNHGVKAKKHKDGFNIGDSVIVGIGEYEEGKLRVYS
;
A
#
# COMPACT_ATOMS: atom_id res chain seq x y z
N MET A 1 -15.53 6.01 12.16
CA MET A 1 -14.73 7.11 12.73
C MET A 1 -13.28 6.93 12.29
N ILE A 2 -12.59 8.00 11.90
CA ILE A 2 -11.13 7.97 11.72
C ILE A 2 -10.53 8.24 13.09
N ASN A 3 -9.81 7.28 13.64
CA ASN A 3 -9.08 7.45 14.90
C ASN A 3 -7.62 7.77 14.57
N SER A 4 -7.07 8.83 15.16
CA SER A 4 -5.64 9.11 15.08
C SER A 4 -4.86 8.10 15.91
N VAL A 5 -3.81 7.49 15.33
CA VAL A 5 -2.94 6.58 16.07
C VAL A 5 -1.94 7.37 16.91
N ARG A 6 -1.74 6.97 18.16
CA ARG A 6 -0.73 7.55 19.06
C ARG A 6 0.64 6.93 18.76
N ILE A 7 1.57 7.75 18.29
CA ILE A 7 2.99 7.39 18.15
C ILE A 7 3.67 7.56 19.52
N LEU A 8 4.21 6.47 20.07
CA LEU A 8 4.84 6.45 21.39
C LEU A 8 6.27 7.02 21.36
N ASP A 9 7.07 6.58 20.39
CA ASP A 9 8.45 7.05 20.18
C ASP A 9 8.52 7.87 18.89
N ARG A 10 8.45 9.19 19.03
CA ARG A 10 8.45 10.11 17.89
C ARG A 10 9.82 10.21 17.21
N GLU A 11 10.90 10.10 17.98
CA GLU A 11 12.26 10.24 17.44
C GLU A 11 12.61 9.03 16.55
N GLN A 12 12.32 7.83 17.04
CA GLN A 12 12.53 6.62 16.26
C GLN A 12 11.57 6.55 15.06
N TYR A 13 10.33 6.99 15.22
CA TYR A 13 9.37 7.10 14.11
C TYR A 13 9.91 7.99 12.98
N GLU A 14 10.43 9.19 13.29
CA GLU A 14 10.97 10.11 12.28
C GLU A 14 12.23 9.54 11.61
N THR A 15 13.07 8.85 12.38
CA THR A 15 14.26 8.16 11.87
C THR A 15 13.88 7.06 10.87
N ASP A 16 12.94 6.18 11.24
CA ASP A 16 12.51 5.06 10.40
C ASP A 16 11.73 5.54 9.17
N LYS A 17 10.94 6.62 9.31
CA LYS A 17 10.27 7.28 8.20
C LYS A 17 11.28 7.81 7.18
N LYS A 18 12.33 8.50 7.65
CA LYS A 18 13.38 9.04 6.78
C LYS A 18 14.16 7.93 6.08
N GLU A 19 14.55 6.88 6.81
CA GLU A 19 15.20 5.69 6.26
C GLU A 19 14.36 5.08 5.13
N LEU A 20 13.06 4.86 5.39
CA LEU A 20 12.13 4.32 4.40
C LEU A 20 12.03 5.21 3.15
N LEU A 21 11.89 6.53 3.32
CA LEU A 21 11.79 7.47 2.21
C LEU A 21 13.05 7.46 1.33
N GLU A 22 14.23 7.42 1.92
CA GLU A 22 15.50 7.34 1.16
C GLU A 22 15.59 6.03 0.35
N ILE A 23 15.21 4.90 0.93
CA ILE A 23 15.18 3.63 0.20
C ILE A 23 14.17 3.72 -0.95
N LEU A 24 12.97 4.28 -0.71
CA LEU A 24 11.92 4.39 -1.72
C LEU A 24 12.31 5.31 -2.89
N LYS A 25 13.10 6.37 -2.67
CA LYS A 25 13.62 7.24 -3.75
C LYS A 25 14.42 6.46 -4.80
N SER A 26 15.11 5.40 -4.37
CA SER A 26 15.88 4.54 -5.29
C SER A 26 15.01 3.57 -6.11
N LYS A 27 13.70 3.45 -5.81
CA LYS A 27 12.82 2.43 -6.40
C LYS A 27 11.76 3.06 -7.29
N THR A 28 11.61 2.49 -8.48
CA THR A 28 10.47 2.81 -9.34
C THR A 28 9.32 1.84 -9.05
N ILE A 29 8.31 2.30 -8.31
CA ILE A 29 7.05 1.56 -8.08
C ILE A 29 6.38 1.28 -9.45
N PRO A 30 5.80 0.11 -9.71
CA PRO A 30 5.15 -0.17 -10.99
C PRO A 30 3.86 0.65 -11.16
N VAL A 31 3.56 1.03 -12.40
CA VAL A 31 2.28 1.68 -12.75
C VAL A 31 1.10 0.75 -12.48
N ILE A 32 -0.05 1.32 -12.13
CA ILE A 32 -1.28 0.53 -12.00
C ILE A 32 -1.61 -0.11 -13.36
N ALA A 33 -1.80 -1.43 -13.35
CA ALA A 33 -2.14 -2.17 -14.55
C ALA A 33 -3.48 -1.70 -15.12
N LYS A 34 -3.45 -1.26 -16.38
CA LYS A 34 -4.62 -0.84 -17.14
C LYS A 34 -5.37 -2.04 -17.72
N ASN A 35 -6.66 -1.89 -17.97
CA ASN A 35 -7.42 -2.91 -18.67
C ASN A 35 -6.80 -3.20 -20.03
N ARG A 36 -6.87 -4.48 -20.45
CA ARG A 36 -6.55 -4.83 -21.83
C ARG A 36 -7.83 -4.87 -22.63
N TYR A 37 -7.79 -4.24 -23.80
CA TYR A 37 -8.89 -4.19 -24.76
C TYR A 37 -8.53 -5.00 -26.00
N ARG A 38 -9.53 -5.66 -26.58
CA ARG A 38 -9.48 -6.26 -27.91
C ARG A 38 -10.82 -5.95 -28.58
N ASP A 39 -10.79 -5.36 -29.77
CA ASP A 39 -12.00 -4.99 -30.54
C ASP A 39 -13.00 -4.15 -29.73
N GLY A 40 -12.49 -3.19 -28.94
CA GLY A 40 -13.31 -2.34 -28.07
C GLY A 40 -13.85 -3.01 -26.80
N LYS A 41 -13.63 -4.32 -26.62
CA LYS A 41 -14.09 -5.08 -25.44
C LYS A 41 -12.96 -5.32 -24.44
N ILE A 42 -13.27 -5.25 -23.15
CA ILE A 42 -12.32 -5.58 -22.08
C ILE A 42 -12.08 -7.09 -22.09
N VAL A 43 -10.83 -7.49 -22.36
CA VAL A 43 -10.40 -8.90 -22.33
C VAL A 43 -9.66 -9.26 -21.05
N SER A 44 -9.26 -8.27 -20.25
CA SER A 44 -8.64 -8.48 -18.94
C SER A 44 -8.99 -7.32 -18.02
N PHE A 45 -9.75 -7.63 -16.96
CA PHE A 45 -10.05 -6.71 -15.88
C PHE A 45 -8.81 -6.55 -15.01
N ASN A 46 -8.22 -5.35 -15.02
CA ASN A 46 -7.07 -5.03 -14.21
C ASN A 46 -7.44 -4.09 -13.06
N ARG A 47 -6.45 -3.82 -12.21
CA ARG A 47 -6.60 -3.05 -10.96
C ARG A 47 -7.16 -1.65 -11.21
N GLU A 48 -6.98 -1.10 -12.41
CA GLU A 48 -7.61 0.16 -12.87
C GLU A 48 -9.13 0.23 -12.67
N ASN A 49 -9.86 -0.88 -12.83
CA ASN A 49 -11.31 -0.89 -12.63
C ASN A 49 -11.72 -0.73 -11.17
N ILE A 50 -10.86 -1.17 -10.25
CA ILE A 50 -11.15 -1.18 -8.81
C ILE A 50 -10.70 0.14 -8.20
N ILE A 51 -9.41 0.46 -8.32
CA ILE A 51 -8.81 1.61 -7.63
C ILE A 51 -8.67 2.84 -8.53
N GLY A 52 -8.77 2.69 -9.86
CA GLY A 52 -8.42 3.74 -10.83
C GLY A 52 -7.08 3.49 -11.51
N GLY A 53 -6.87 4.11 -12.68
CA GLY A 53 -5.68 3.86 -13.53
C GLY A 53 -4.53 4.86 -13.35
N ILE A 54 -4.68 5.84 -12.44
CA ILE A 54 -3.70 6.90 -12.20
C ILE A 54 -2.85 6.54 -10.99
N GLY A 55 -1.52 6.53 -11.20
CA GLY A 55 -0.53 6.32 -10.16
C GLY A 55 0.15 4.96 -10.22
N ARG A 56 0.80 4.60 -9.13
CA ARG A 56 1.70 3.44 -9.01
C ARG A 56 1.38 2.67 -7.74
N THR A 57 1.41 1.35 -7.80
CA THR A 57 0.99 0.51 -6.65
C THR A 57 1.77 -0.80 -6.60
N CYS A 58 2.17 -1.22 -5.41
CA CYS A 58 2.68 -2.57 -5.17
C CYS A 58 2.39 -3.02 -3.74
N ASN A 59 2.39 -4.34 -3.54
CA ASN A 59 2.12 -4.93 -2.22
C ASN A 59 3.39 -5.53 -1.64
N PHE A 60 3.56 -5.40 -0.33
CA PHE A 60 4.56 -6.04 0.52
C PHE A 60 3.88 -6.92 1.57
N GLY A 61 4.63 -7.85 2.17
CA GLY A 61 4.15 -8.82 3.14
C GLY A 61 3.57 -10.09 2.51
N LEU A 62 2.66 -10.72 3.25
CA LEU A 62 2.02 -11.98 2.93
C LEU A 62 0.81 -11.74 2.02
N VAL A 63 0.74 -12.46 0.90
CA VAL A 63 -0.39 -12.42 -0.03
C VAL A 63 -0.90 -13.83 -0.30
N ARG A 64 -2.19 -13.95 -0.63
CA ARG A 64 -2.77 -15.24 -1.02
C ARG A 64 -2.61 -15.45 -2.53
N SER A 65 -1.76 -16.40 -2.91
CA SER A 65 -1.67 -16.93 -4.26
C SER A 65 -2.73 -18.00 -4.49
N ARG A 66 -3.36 -18.00 -5.68
CA ARG A 66 -4.29 -19.06 -6.09
C ARG A 66 -3.60 -20.42 -6.22
N LYS A 67 -2.31 -20.44 -6.56
CA LYS A 67 -1.54 -21.67 -6.82
C LYS A 67 -0.81 -22.20 -5.59
N TYR A 68 -0.34 -21.32 -4.73
CA TYR A 68 0.61 -21.67 -3.65
C TYR A 68 0.08 -21.38 -2.24
N GLY A 69 -1.17 -20.91 -2.10
CA GLY A 69 -1.69 -20.46 -0.81
C GLY A 69 -1.04 -19.15 -0.35
N TYR A 70 -0.85 -18.99 0.96
CA TYR A 70 -0.19 -17.81 1.52
C TYR A 70 1.30 -17.81 1.24
N CYS A 71 1.81 -16.73 0.63
CA CYS A 71 3.21 -16.58 0.30
C CYS A 71 3.65 -15.12 0.30
N ASN A 72 4.95 -14.86 0.42
CA ASN A 72 5.48 -13.51 0.28
C ASN A 72 5.15 -12.93 -1.10
N SER A 73 4.75 -11.65 -1.10
CA SER A 73 4.48 -10.90 -2.32
C SER A 73 5.71 -10.86 -3.24
N ARG A 74 5.47 -10.65 -4.54
CA ARG A 74 6.56 -10.50 -5.52
C ARG A 74 7.53 -9.39 -5.14
N PHE A 75 7.02 -8.25 -4.63
CA PHE A 75 7.86 -7.10 -4.31
C PHE A 75 8.58 -7.25 -2.97
N SER A 76 8.03 -8.00 -2.01
CA SER A 76 8.77 -8.44 -0.82
C SER A 76 10.01 -9.24 -1.18
N LYS A 77 9.93 -10.11 -2.19
CA LYS A 77 11.07 -10.89 -2.67
C LYS A 77 12.03 -10.04 -3.50
N LYS A 78 11.51 -9.12 -4.31
CA LYS A 78 12.29 -8.28 -5.22
C LYS A 78 13.08 -7.19 -4.47
N TRP A 79 12.49 -6.63 -3.42
CA TRP A 79 13.05 -5.51 -2.64
C TRP A 79 12.98 -5.83 -1.13
N PRO A 80 13.76 -6.81 -0.66
CA PRO A 80 13.74 -7.24 0.74
C PRO A 80 14.08 -6.11 1.72
N GLU A 81 14.92 -5.16 1.32
CA GLU A 81 15.27 -3.96 2.07
C GLU A 81 14.06 -3.02 2.27
N VAL A 82 13.26 -2.82 1.22
CA VAL A 82 12.01 -2.04 1.32
C VAL A 82 11.03 -2.78 2.21
N ASN A 83 10.91 -4.10 2.06
CA ASN A 83 10.04 -4.92 2.90
C ASN A 83 10.44 -4.81 4.38
N LYS A 84 11.73 -4.93 4.72
CA LYS A 84 12.18 -4.79 6.10
C LYS A 84 11.89 -3.38 6.65
N SER A 85 12.25 -2.36 5.90
CA SER A 85 12.10 -0.95 6.33
C SER A 85 10.64 -0.54 6.47
N ILE A 86 9.75 -0.96 5.56
CA ILE A 86 8.33 -0.61 5.63
C ILE A 86 7.65 -1.29 6.83
N PHE A 87 7.99 -2.55 7.13
CA PHE A 87 7.47 -3.24 8.31
C PHE A 87 8.00 -2.63 9.62
N LYS A 88 9.27 -2.21 9.65
CA LYS A 88 9.85 -1.45 10.76
C LYS A 88 9.07 -0.15 11.01
N PHE A 89 8.79 0.61 9.95
CA PHE A 89 8.06 1.87 10.02
C PHE A 89 6.61 1.70 10.51
N VAL A 90 5.85 0.74 9.96
CA VAL A 90 4.42 0.59 10.33
C VAL A 90 4.22 0.13 11.77
N ASN A 91 5.21 -0.53 12.40
CA ASN A 91 5.12 -0.93 13.80
C ASN A 91 4.97 0.25 14.77
N HIS A 92 5.36 1.47 14.34
CA HIS A 92 5.13 2.70 15.11
C HIS A 92 3.70 3.24 15.02
N ILE A 93 2.92 2.75 14.05
CA ILE A 93 1.66 3.37 13.61
C ILE A 93 0.49 2.39 13.71
N CYS A 94 0.74 1.10 13.61
CA CYS A 94 -0.31 0.12 13.82
C CYS A 94 -0.62 0.03 15.31
N PRO A 95 -1.91 -0.02 15.70
CA PRO A 95 -2.30 -0.26 17.09
C PRO A 95 -1.62 -1.50 17.67
N VAL A 96 -1.28 -1.45 18.96
CA VAL A 96 -0.71 -2.60 19.67
C VAL A 96 -1.67 -3.78 19.53
N GLY A 97 -1.13 -4.94 19.12
CA GLY A 97 -1.91 -6.16 18.88
C GLY A 97 -2.53 -6.27 17.49
N MET A 98 -2.33 -5.30 16.60
CA MET A 98 -2.74 -5.42 15.20
C MET A 98 -1.72 -6.26 14.41
N ASP A 99 -2.16 -7.41 13.89
CA ASP A 99 -1.36 -8.23 12.98
C ASP A 99 -1.34 -7.65 11.57
N VAL A 100 -0.24 -7.01 11.20
CA VAL A 100 -0.04 -6.48 9.85
C VAL A 100 0.43 -7.60 8.92
N THR A 101 -0.48 -8.13 8.11
CA THR A 101 -0.16 -9.21 7.16
C THR A 101 0.45 -8.70 5.86
N SER A 102 -0.06 -7.57 5.35
CA SER A 102 0.37 -6.99 4.09
C SER A 102 0.23 -5.48 4.08
N ILE A 103 1.07 -4.83 3.27
CA ILE A 103 1.10 -3.38 3.12
C ILE A 103 1.00 -3.06 1.63
N THR A 104 0.02 -2.25 1.25
CA THR A 104 -0.08 -1.72 -0.12
C THR A 104 0.59 -0.35 -0.16
N LEU A 105 1.70 -0.25 -0.88
CA LEU A 105 2.38 1.02 -1.13
C LEU A 105 1.82 1.65 -2.40
N ASN A 106 1.31 2.87 -2.27
CA ASN A 106 0.77 3.67 -3.36
C ASN A 106 1.62 4.93 -3.55
N HIS A 107 1.93 5.29 -4.80
CA HIS A 107 2.66 6.51 -5.13
C HIS A 107 1.91 7.28 -6.23
N GLY A 108 1.48 8.50 -5.91
CA GLY A 108 0.72 9.37 -6.81
C GLY A 108 -0.62 8.79 -7.24
N VAL A 109 -1.28 8.01 -6.38
CA VAL A 109 -2.54 7.33 -6.72
C VAL A 109 -3.74 8.23 -6.51
N LYS A 110 -4.53 8.41 -7.57
CA LYS A 110 -5.85 9.05 -7.48
C LYS A 110 -6.92 7.98 -7.47
N ALA A 111 -7.29 7.55 -6.26
CA ALA A 111 -8.23 6.45 -6.08
C ALA A 111 -9.66 6.85 -6.50
N LYS A 112 -10.35 5.96 -7.22
CA LYS A 112 -11.81 6.03 -7.41
C LYS A 112 -12.52 5.76 -6.09
N LYS A 113 -13.78 6.18 -5.95
CA LYS A 113 -14.64 5.73 -4.84
C LYS A 113 -14.80 4.21 -4.94
N HIS A 114 -14.34 3.47 -3.93
CA HIS A 114 -14.46 2.02 -3.88
C HIS A 114 -14.49 1.53 -2.43
N LYS A 115 -14.92 0.28 -2.25
CA LYS A 115 -14.82 -0.48 -1.01
C LYS A 115 -13.95 -1.70 -1.28
N ASP A 116 -13.00 -1.99 -0.39
CA ASP A 116 -12.27 -3.25 -0.46
C ASP A 116 -13.16 -4.38 0.08
N GLY A 117 -13.67 -5.21 -0.83
CA GLY A 117 -14.55 -6.32 -0.49
C GLY A 117 -13.84 -7.51 0.20
N PHE A 118 -12.50 -7.54 0.17
CA PHE A 118 -11.71 -8.62 0.79
C PHE A 118 -11.06 -8.19 2.10
N ASN A 119 -11.27 -6.95 2.54
CA ASN A 119 -10.77 -6.50 3.83
C ASN A 119 -11.68 -7.05 4.95
N ILE A 120 -11.12 -7.90 5.82
CA ILE A 120 -11.84 -8.63 6.88
C ILE A 120 -11.66 -7.95 8.25
N GLY A 121 -10.91 -6.84 8.33
CA GLY A 121 -10.65 -6.15 9.59
C GLY A 121 -10.27 -4.68 9.42
N ASP A 122 -9.72 -4.12 10.49
CA ASP A 122 -9.26 -2.75 10.50
C ASP A 122 -8.07 -2.56 9.57
N SER A 123 -7.98 -1.37 9.00
CA SER A 123 -6.87 -0.97 8.13
C SER A 123 -6.36 0.38 8.55
N VAL A 124 -5.05 0.55 8.44
CA VAL A 124 -4.36 1.81 8.72
C VAL A 124 -3.88 2.40 7.39
N ILE A 125 -4.19 3.67 7.17
CA ILE A 125 -3.73 4.43 6.00
C ILE A 125 -2.84 5.55 6.50
N VAL A 126 -1.63 5.63 5.96
CA VAL A 126 -0.63 6.65 6.29
C VAL A 126 -0.10 7.26 5.01
N GLY A 127 -0.05 8.59 4.96
CA GLY A 127 0.68 9.34 3.94
C GLY A 127 2.07 9.72 4.45
N ILE A 128 3.11 9.42 3.67
CA ILE A 128 4.51 9.81 3.95
C ILE A 128 5.11 10.55 2.75
N GLY A 129 6.16 11.33 3.01
CA GLY A 129 6.82 12.15 2.01
C GLY A 129 6.10 13.48 1.77
N GLU A 130 6.59 14.22 0.78
CA GLU A 130 6.02 15.50 0.38
C GLU A 130 4.91 15.28 -0.65
N TYR A 131 3.74 15.87 -0.40
CA TYR A 131 2.60 15.83 -1.31
C TYR A 131 1.69 17.05 -1.06
N GLU A 132 1.14 17.62 -2.14
CA GLU A 132 0.24 18.78 -2.08
C GLU A 132 -1.24 18.36 -2.04
N GLU A 133 -1.55 17.20 -2.63
CA GLU A 133 -2.89 16.60 -2.67
C GLU A 133 -2.90 15.25 -1.92
N GLY A 134 -4.08 14.60 -1.82
CA GLY A 134 -4.15 13.24 -1.27
C GLY A 134 -4.95 13.10 0.03
N LYS A 135 -5.81 14.09 0.34
CA LYS A 135 -6.76 13.97 1.45
C LYS A 135 -7.60 12.69 1.31
N LEU A 136 -7.57 11.85 2.34
CA LEU A 136 -8.44 10.69 2.44
C LEU A 136 -9.90 11.15 2.58
N ARG A 137 -10.78 10.67 1.69
CA ARG A 137 -12.22 10.93 1.75
C ARG A 137 -12.95 9.62 2.06
N VAL A 138 -13.60 9.57 3.21
CA VAL A 138 -14.42 8.43 3.63
C VAL A 138 -15.88 8.78 3.38
N TYR A 139 -16.61 7.86 2.74
CA TYR A 139 -18.03 7.99 2.47
C TYR A 139 -18.78 6.99 3.35
N SER A 140 -19.83 7.45 4.02
CA SER A 140 -20.80 6.61 4.73
C SER A 140 -21.82 6.01 3.78
#